data_AF-A0A7R9MN86-F1
#
_entry.id   AF-A0A7R9MN86-F1
#
_cell.length_a   1.000
_cell.length_b   1.000
_cell.length_c   1.000
_cell.angle_alpha   90.00
_cell.angle_beta   90.00
_cell.angle_gamma   90.00
#
_symmetry.space_group_name_H-M   'P 1'
#
loop_
_entity.id
_entity.type
_entity.pdbx_description
1 polymer ?
#
loop_
_entity_poly.entity_id
_entity_poly.type
_entity_poly.pdbx_seq_one_letter_code
_entity_poly.pdbx_strand_id
1 'polypeptide(L)'
;TFEYDDDGGRKVKTTVKEYFQKAYPNVAVNDREFPCLIPQANKTIYLPMDACYLFPDQPVSRGKLDAYNTSKMVRECGTKSPVERFDAIMDAVTTIKAASERYLMEFNLDIDTHPVQIPGRVLNPPATKGLDRRQGLAMHRTVSLRHWVFVNLCERFVDDRAVGDFVSGLCGQAARAVGMTVEQPTKVFRYDRTGPRDIANIFVGARTECRRKGGALQMILFVIPDDSVIYNAIKHVGDCNEGIVTQCVKSKNVARPPK
;
A
#
# COMPACT_ATOMS: atom_id res chain seq x y z
N THR A 1 -26.62 17.07 -29.31
CA THR A 1 -27.80 16.89 -30.18
C THR A 1 -27.69 15.55 -30.87
N PHE A 2 -28.81 14.93 -31.23
CA PHE A 2 -28.87 13.64 -31.92
C PHE A 2 -30.06 13.63 -32.88
N GLU A 3 -30.09 12.65 -33.78
CA GLU A 3 -31.19 12.44 -34.74
C GLU A 3 -31.97 11.18 -34.38
N TYR A 4 -33.30 11.25 -34.47
CA TYR A 4 -34.20 10.10 -34.32
C TYR A 4 -35.35 10.19 -35.32
N ASP A 5 -35.96 9.06 -35.64
CA ASP A 5 -37.17 9.01 -36.46
C ASP A 5 -38.40 9.27 -35.57
N ASP A 6 -39.22 10.26 -35.92
CA ASP A 6 -40.48 10.52 -35.24
C ASP A 6 -41.56 9.49 -35.62
N ASP A 7 -42.73 9.53 -34.95
CA ASP A 7 -43.84 8.59 -35.20
C ASP A 7 -44.37 8.64 -36.65
N GLY A 8 -44.01 9.67 -37.41
CA GLY A 8 -44.33 9.83 -38.84
C GLY A 8 -43.19 9.43 -39.79
N GLY A 9 -42.11 8.82 -39.28
CA GLY A 9 -40.95 8.37 -40.06
C GLY A 9 -40.04 9.51 -40.55
N ARG A 10 -40.12 10.71 -39.97
CA ARG A 10 -39.25 11.84 -40.31
C ARG A 10 -38.06 11.90 -39.37
N LYS A 11 -36.87 12.14 -39.93
CA LYS A 11 -35.66 12.39 -39.15
C LYS A 11 -35.71 13.77 -38.50
N VAL A 12 -35.74 13.80 -37.17
CA VAL A 12 -35.76 15.02 -36.37
C VAL A 12 -34.45 15.12 -35.59
N LYS A 13 -33.79 16.29 -35.71
CA LYS A 13 -32.61 16.62 -34.91
C LYS A 13 -33.04 17.38 -33.66
N THR A 14 -32.66 16.89 -32.48
CA THR A 14 -33.05 17.48 -31.19
C THR A 14 -31.92 17.37 -30.16
N THR A 15 -32.07 18.04 -29.02
CA THR A 15 -31.21 17.83 -27.85
C THR A 15 -31.72 16.66 -27.00
N VAL A 16 -30.83 16.04 -26.21
CA VAL A 16 -31.22 14.97 -25.26
C VAL A 16 -32.25 15.50 -24.26
N LYS A 17 -32.08 16.74 -23.81
CA LYS A 17 -33.00 17.43 -22.89
C LYS A 17 -34.41 17.56 -23.48
N GLU A 18 -34.54 18.17 -24.65
CA GLU A 18 -35.84 18.38 -25.31
C GLU A 18 -36.56 17.05 -25.57
N TYR A 19 -35.82 16.03 -26.02
CA TYR A 19 -36.36 14.70 -26.21
C TYR A 19 -36.89 14.11 -24.90
N PHE A 20 -36.11 14.15 -23.82
CA PHE A 20 -36.54 13.60 -22.53
C PHE A 20 -37.72 14.39 -21.93
N GLN A 21 -37.77 15.71 -22.07
CA GLN A 21 -38.91 16.51 -21.61
C GLN A 21 -40.21 16.17 -22.37
N LYS A 22 -40.11 15.88 -23.67
CA LYS A 22 -41.25 15.52 -24.51
C LYS A 22 -41.70 14.07 -24.31
N ALA A 23 -40.76 13.12 -24.33
CA ALA A 23 -41.04 11.69 -24.29
C ALA A 23 -41.24 11.16 -22.86
N TYR A 24 -40.61 11.78 -21.86
CA TYR A 24 -40.61 11.37 -20.46
C TYR A 24 -40.90 12.56 -19.53
N PRO A 25 -42.11 13.16 -19.59
CA PRO A 25 -42.43 14.40 -18.87
C PRO A 25 -42.31 14.31 -17.34
N ASN A 26 -42.33 13.09 -16.78
CA ASN A 26 -42.18 12.85 -15.34
C ASN A 26 -40.70 12.75 -14.90
N VAL A 27 -39.75 12.78 -15.83
CA VAL A 27 -38.31 12.75 -15.53
C VAL A 27 -37.77 14.18 -15.57
N ALA A 28 -37.47 14.73 -14.40
CA ALA A 28 -36.88 16.05 -14.29
C ALA A 28 -35.41 16.01 -14.75
N VAL A 29 -35.15 16.44 -15.99
CA VAL A 29 -33.79 16.68 -16.48
C VAL A 29 -33.42 18.12 -16.15
N ASN A 30 -32.39 18.30 -15.32
CA ASN A 30 -31.98 19.62 -14.84
C ASN A 30 -31.36 20.45 -15.97
N ASP A 31 -31.42 21.78 -15.83
CA ASP A 31 -30.83 22.73 -16.78
C ASP A 31 -29.30 22.85 -16.66
N ARG A 32 -28.66 22.04 -15.80
CA ARG A 32 -27.21 22.05 -15.64
C ARG A 32 -26.55 21.35 -16.83
N GLU A 33 -25.43 21.90 -17.30
CA GLU A 33 -24.65 21.38 -18.43
C GLU A 33 -23.84 20.13 -18.07
N PHE A 34 -24.55 19.06 -17.73
CA PHE A 34 -23.97 17.77 -17.44
C PHE A 34 -23.76 16.95 -18.72
N PRO A 35 -22.65 16.19 -18.85
CA PRO A 35 -22.46 15.27 -19.98
C PRO A 35 -23.51 14.15 -19.95
N CYS A 36 -23.84 13.62 -21.13
CA CYS A 36 -24.65 12.40 -21.25
C CYS A 36 -23.77 11.15 -21.10
N LEU A 37 -24.33 10.11 -20.50
CA LEU A 37 -23.72 8.80 -20.43
C LEU A 37 -23.92 8.06 -21.76
N ILE A 38 -22.87 7.40 -22.22
CA ILE A 38 -22.87 6.54 -23.41
C ILE A 38 -22.57 5.12 -22.95
N PRO A 39 -23.57 4.24 -22.83
CA PRO A 39 -23.37 2.90 -22.30
C PRO A 39 -22.56 1.99 -23.24
N GLN A 40 -22.54 2.30 -24.54
CA GLN A 40 -21.84 1.52 -25.56
C GLN A 40 -21.16 2.47 -26.56
N ALA A 41 -19.83 2.39 -26.66
CA ALA A 41 -19.03 3.33 -27.47
C ALA A 41 -19.43 3.38 -28.97
N ASN A 42 -19.99 2.30 -29.51
CA ASN A 42 -20.36 2.17 -30.92
C ASN A 42 -21.86 2.37 -31.21
N LYS A 43 -22.64 2.85 -30.23
CA LYS A 43 -24.06 3.14 -30.43
C LYS A 43 -24.39 4.57 -30.03
N THR A 44 -25.24 5.21 -30.81
CA THR A 44 -25.77 6.56 -30.58
C THR A 44 -26.87 6.52 -29.50
N ILE A 45 -26.51 6.10 -28.28
CA ILE A 45 -27.40 6.10 -27.12
C ILE A 45 -26.86 7.14 -26.14
N TYR A 46 -27.66 8.17 -25.87
CA TYR A 46 -27.31 9.24 -24.93
C TYR A 46 -28.32 9.23 -23.78
N LEU A 47 -27.81 9.01 -22.57
CA LEU A 47 -28.63 9.02 -21.35
C LEU A 47 -28.26 10.24 -20.50
N PRO A 48 -29.22 11.11 -20.14
CA PRO A 48 -28.94 12.20 -19.20
C PRO A 48 -28.65 11.62 -17.81
N MET A 49 -27.68 12.20 -17.09
CA MET A 49 -27.29 11.71 -15.77
C MET A 49 -28.44 11.75 -14.76
N ASP A 50 -29.35 12.73 -14.85
CA ASP A 50 -30.53 12.84 -13.97
C ASP A 50 -31.51 11.67 -14.13
N ALA A 51 -31.52 11.00 -15.29
CA ALA A 51 -32.36 9.83 -15.54
C ALA A 51 -31.67 8.51 -15.17
N CYS A 52 -30.45 8.56 -14.65
CA CYS A 52 -29.65 7.39 -14.33
C CYS A 52 -29.43 7.27 -12.82
N TYR A 53 -29.45 6.05 -12.32
CA TYR A 53 -29.03 5.74 -10.95
C TYR A 53 -28.05 4.58 -10.97
N LEU A 54 -27.19 4.52 -9.96
CA LEU A 54 -26.31 3.38 -9.77
C LEU A 54 -27.14 2.24 -9.17
N PHE A 55 -27.16 1.08 -9.85
CA PHE A 55 -27.75 -0.10 -9.22
C PHE A 55 -26.94 -0.46 -7.97
N PRO A 56 -27.61 -0.89 -6.89
CA PRO A 56 -26.93 -1.34 -5.68
C PRO A 56 -26.08 -2.58 -5.97
N ASP A 57 -25.17 -2.90 -5.04
CA ASP A 57 -24.41 -4.15 -4.99
C ASP A 57 -23.52 -4.45 -6.21
N GLN A 58 -23.11 -3.41 -6.95
CA GLN A 58 -22.12 -3.56 -8.00
C GLN A 58 -20.71 -3.71 -7.39
N PRO A 59 -19.94 -4.75 -7.78
CA PRO A 59 -18.57 -4.88 -7.32
C PRO A 59 -17.71 -3.76 -7.91
N VAL A 60 -16.86 -3.17 -7.06
CA VAL A 60 -15.83 -2.22 -7.51
C VAL A 60 -14.76 -3.01 -8.28
N SER A 61 -14.94 -3.12 -9.58
CA SER A 61 -14.12 -3.97 -10.46
C SER A 61 -12.87 -3.29 -11.01
N ARG A 62 -12.70 -1.98 -10.80
CA ARG A 62 -11.60 -1.21 -11.37
C ARG A 62 -10.76 -0.52 -10.30
N GLY A 63 -9.48 -0.90 -10.26
CA GLY A 63 -8.45 -0.23 -9.48
C GLY A 63 -8.41 -0.63 -8.01
N LYS A 64 -7.35 -0.21 -7.33
CA LYS A 64 -7.27 -0.30 -5.87
C LYS A 64 -8.11 0.82 -5.28
N LEU A 65 -8.75 0.54 -4.14
CA LEU A 65 -9.32 1.59 -3.30
C LEU A 65 -8.21 2.58 -2.93
N ASP A 66 -8.56 3.85 -2.79
CA ASP A 66 -7.61 4.83 -2.26
C ASP A 66 -7.20 4.47 -0.82
N ALA A 67 -6.17 5.14 -0.30
CA ALA A 67 -5.62 4.84 1.02
C ALA A 67 -6.64 5.04 2.15
N TYR A 68 -7.55 6.01 2.01
CA TYR A 68 -8.58 6.29 3.01
C TYR A 68 -9.61 5.16 3.05
N ASN A 69 -10.18 4.81 1.89
CA ASN A 69 -11.17 3.75 1.75
C ASN A 69 -10.59 2.37 2.08
N THR A 70 -9.32 2.11 1.72
CA THR A 70 -8.62 0.89 2.14
C THR A 70 -8.48 0.81 3.66
N SER A 71 -8.06 1.90 4.31
CA SER A 71 -7.92 1.97 5.77
C SER A 71 -9.27 1.75 6.47
N LYS A 72 -10.33 2.39 5.97
CA LYS A 72 -11.70 2.21 6.46
C LYS A 72 -12.15 0.76 6.33
N MET A 73 -11.96 0.15 5.16
CA MET A 73 -12.29 -1.27 4.91
C MET A 73 -11.53 -2.20 5.87
N VAL A 74 -10.23 -1.99 6.08
CA VAL A 74 -9.43 -2.79 7.03
C VAL A 74 -9.96 -2.62 8.45
N ARG A 75 -10.30 -1.39 8.84
CA ARG A 75 -10.83 -1.12 10.17
C ARG A 75 -12.18 -1.80 10.37
N GLU A 76 -13.09 -1.73 9.41
CA GLU A 76 -14.44 -2.25 9.54
C GLU A 76 -14.50 -3.80 9.40
N CYS A 77 -13.69 -4.38 8.52
CA CYS A 77 -13.74 -5.81 8.23
C CYS A 77 -12.65 -6.65 8.91
N GLY A 78 -11.47 -6.05 9.11
CA GLY A 78 -10.25 -6.75 9.53
C GLY A 78 -9.97 -6.72 11.02
N THR A 79 -10.66 -5.88 11.79
CA THR A 79 -10.38 -5.71 13.23
C THR A 79 -11.27 -6.52 14.16
N LYS A 80 -12.20 -7.32 13.61
CA LYS A 80 -13.05 -8.22 14.41
C LYS A 80 -12.20 -9.25 15.14
N SER A 81 -12.42 -9.39 16.44
CA SER A 81 -11.80 -10.44 17.24
C SER A 81 -12.21 -11.84 16.76
N PRO A 82 -11.45 -12.90 17.08
CA PRO A 82 -11.82 -14.27 16.72
C PRO A 82 -13.22 -14.66 17.20
N VAL A 83 -13.63 -14.21 18.40
CA VAL A 83 -14.95 -14.49 18.97
C VAL A 83 -16.05 -13.80 18.17
N GLU A 84 -15.95 -12.49 17.96
CA GLU A 84 -16.96 -11.74 17.17
C GLU A 84 -17.07 -12.25 15.73
N ARG A 85 -15.93 -12.67 15.14
CA ARG A 85 -15.93 -13.28 13.81
C ARG A 85 -16.64 -14.63 13.82
N PHE A 86 -16.44 -15.44 14.85
CA PHE A 86 -17.09 -16.73 15.01
C PHE A 86 -18.61 -16.57 15.17
N ASP A 87 -19.04 -15.66 16.04
CA ASP A 87 -20.46 -15.37 16.26
C ASP A 87 -21.14 -14.89 14.96
N ALA A 88 -20.50 -13.98 14.22
CA ALA A 88 -21.02 -13.51 12.94
C ALA A 88 -21.14 -14.63 11.88
N ILE A 89 -20.23 -15.62 11.90
CA ILE A 89 -20.34 -16.80 11.03
C ILE A 89 -21.53 -17.67 11.45
N MET A 90 -21.71 -17.88 12.75
CA MET A 90 -22.82 -18.67 13.29
C MET A 90 -24.19 -18.05 12.97
N ASP A 91 -24.31 -16.73 13.09
CA ASP A 91 -25.51 -15.98 12.71
C ASP A 91 -25.79 -16.11 11.20
N ALA A 92 -24.75 -16.01 10.38
CA ALA A 92 -24.87 -16.17 8.93
C ALA A 92 -25.31 -17.59 8.54
N VAL A 93 -24.76 -18.64 9.17
CA VAL A 93 -25.17 -20.03 8.93
C VAL A 93 -26.65 -20.23 9.24
N THR A 94 -27.11 -19.70 10.39
CA THR A 94 -28.52 -19.78 10.79
C THR A 94 -29.42 -19.07 9.78
N THR A 95 -29.01 -17.88 9.32
CA THR A 95 -29.74 -17.09 8.30
C THR A 95 -29.82 -17.83 6.97
N ILE A 96 -28.70 -18.43 6.52
CA ILE A 96 -28.63 -19.19 5.26
C ILE A 96 -29.51 -20.45 5.33
N LYS A 97 -29.48 -21.18 6.43
CA LYS A 97 -30.33 -22.37 6.64
C LYS A 97 -31.81 -22.01 6.51
N ALA A 98 -32.24 -20.95 7.20
CA ALA A 98 -33.62 -20.47 7.12
C ALA A 98 -34.01 -20.01 5.71
N ALA A 99 -33.14 -19.25 5.03
CA ALA A 99 -33.40 -18.77 3.67
C ALA A 99 -33.43 -19.89 2.61
N SER A 100 -32.78 -21.03 2.88
CA SER A 100 -32.60 -22.12 1.91
C SER A 100 -33.49 -23.33 2.17
N GLU A 101 -34.36 -23.29 3.20
CA GLU A 101 -35.14 -24.43 3.71
C GLU A 101 -35.88 -25.19 2.60
N ARG A 102 -36.60 -24.47 1.73
CA ARG A 102 -37.34 -25.05 0.61
C ARG A 102 -36.45 -25.90 -0.31
N TYR A 103 -35.27 -25.38 -0.66
CA TYR A 103 -34.35 -26.06 -1.57
C TYR A 103 -33.69 -27.25 -0.88
N LEU A 104 -33.32 -27.10 0.40
CA LEU A 104 -32.74 -28.19 1.18
C LEU A 104 -33.71 -29.38 1.27
N MET A 105 -35.00 -29.12 1.51
CA MET A 105 -36.04 -30.14 1.52
C MET A 105 -36.21 -30.84 0.17
N GLU A 106 -36.20 -30.09 -0.94
CA GLU A 106 -36.34 -30.64 -2.30
C GLU A 106 -35.22 -31.63 -2.65
N PHE A 107 -34.00 -31.37 -2.19
CA PHE A 107 -32.84 -32.25 -2.40
C PHE A 107 -32.56 -33.22 -1.25
N ASN A 108 -33.44 -33.26 -0.25
CA ASN A 108 -33.29 -34.07 0.96
C ASN A 108 -31.92 -33.86 1.65
N LEU A 109 -31.51 -32.59 1.77
CA LEU A 109 -30.30 -32.12 2.44
C LEU A 109 -30.65 -31.40 3.74
N ASP A 110 -29.74 -31.41 4.70
CA ASP A 110 -29.80 -30.56 5.91
C ASP A 110 -28.43 -29.94 6.19
N ILE A 111 -28.43 -28.78 6.83
CA ILE A 111 -27.22 -28.06 7.24
C ILE A 111 -27.13 -28.14 8.77
N ASP A 112 -26.08 -28.78 9.28
CA ASP A 112 -25.76 -28.70 10.71
C ASP A 112 -25.30 -27.27 11.04
N THR A 113 -25.95 -26.67 12.02
CA THR A 113 -25.62 -25.33 12.50
C THR A 113 -24.53 -25.35 13.56
N HIS A 114 -24.09 -26.53 14.00
CA HIS A 114 -22.97 -26.65 14.94
C HIS A 114 -21.62 -26.69 14.21
N PRO A 115 -20.62 -25.96 14.70
CA PRO A 115 -19.26 -26.02 14.18
C PRO A 115 -18.68 -27.42 14.32
N VAL A 116 -18.01 -27.90 13.27
CA VAL A 116 -17.25 -29.15 13.31
C VAL A 116 -16.14 -29.04 14.35
N GLN A 117 -16.12 -29.98 15.30
CA GLN A 117 -15.10 -30.05 16.34
C GLN A 117 -13.92 -30.92 15.89
N ILE A 118 -12.70 -30.39 16.02
CA ILE A 118 -11.48 -31.06 15.58
C ILE A 118 -10.46 -31.01 16.73
N PRO A 119 -9.83 -32.15 17.10
CA PRO A 119 -8.76 -32.15 18.09
C PRO A 119 -7.53 -31.40 17.57
N GLY A 120 -7.24 -30.25 18.19
CA GLY A 120 -6.03 -29.47 17.94
C GLY A 120 -4.89 -29.85 18.88
N ARG A 121 -3.65 -29.54 18.48
CA ARG A 121 -2.47 -29.61 19.36
C ARG A 121 -1.69 -28.30 19.28
N VAL A 122 -1.32 -27.77 20.43
CA VAL A 122 -0.41 -26.62 20.52
C VAL A 122 1.02 -27.15 20.59
N LEU A 123 1.79 -26.89 19.55
CA LEU A 123 3.21 -27.28 19.53
C LEU A 123 4.01 -26.30 20.40
N ASN A 124 5.00 -26.82 21.11
CA ASN A 124 5.95 -25.97 21.83
C ASN A 124 6.74 -25.13 20.82
N PRO A 125 6.94 -23.83 21.07
CA PRO A 125 7.78 -23.00 20.22
C PRO A 125 9.22 -23.55 20.18
N PRO A 126 9.93 -23.44 19.05
CA PRO A 126 11.31 -23.87 18.96
C PRO A 126 12.21 -23.03 19.88
N ALA A 127 13.24 -23.66 20.45
CA ALA A 127 14.25 -22.95 21.21
C ALA A 127 15.13 -22.11 20.26
N THR A 128 15.31 -20.83 20.56
CA THR A 128 16.17 -19.92 19.80
C THR A 128 17.54 -19.78 20.49
N LYS A 129 18.62 -20.00 19.74
CA LYS A 129 19.98 -19.68 20.19
C LYS A 129 20.24 -18.19 20.01
N GLY A 130 20.63 -17.48 21.08
CA GLY A 130 20.97 -16.05 21.03
C GLY A 130 20.04 -15.12 21.82
N LEU A 131 18.96 -15.62 22.42
CA LEU A 131 18.26 -14.90 23.49
C LEU A 131 18.96 -15.19 24.82
N ASP A 132 19.82 -14.28 25.29
CA ASP A 132 20.20 -14.25 26.70
C ASP A 132 19.22 -13.33 27.43
N ARG A 133 18.47 -13.88 28.40
CA ARG A 133 17.51 -13.13 29.23
C ARG A 133 18.14 -11.93 29.94
N ARG A 134 19.47 -11.87 30.07
CA ARG A 134 20.20 -10.78 30.73
C ARG A 134 20.79 -9.74 29.76
N GLN A 135 20.99 -10.07 28.48
CA GLN A 135 21.66 -9.18 27.51
C GLN A 135 20.77 -8.82 26.30
N GLY A 136 19.62 -9.47 26.14
CA GLY A 136 18.73 -9.25 24.99
C GLY A 136 19.05 -10.21 23.83
N LEU A 137 18.78 -9.74 22.60
CA LEU A 137 18.89 -10.54 21.40
C LEU A 137 20.30 -10.39 20.81
N ALA A 138 21.19 -11.35 21.08
CA ALA A 138 22.50 -11.40 20.43
C ALA A 138 22.39 -12.11 19.07
N MET A 139 22.91 -11.49 18.02
CA MET A 139 22.96 -12.14 16.71
C MET A 139 23.88 -13.37 16.76
N HIS A 140 23.44 -14.48 16.16
CA HIS A 140 24.23 -15.71 16.15
C HIS A 140 25.61 -15.52 15.52
N ARG A 141 25.69 -14.68 14.48
CA ARG A 141 26.93 -14.24 13.85
C ARG A 141 26.85 -12.75 13.60
N THR A 142 27.84 -12.01 14.07
CA THR A 142 27.92 -10.55 13.93
C THR A 142 28.93 -10.17 12.86
N VAL A 143 28.73 -9.00 12.28
CA VAL A 143 29.63 -8.39 11.29
C VAL A 143 29.99 -6.99 11.79
N SER A 144 31.25 -6.59 11.60
CA SER A 144 31.69 -5.22 11.87
C SER A 144 31.47 -4.36 10.63
N LEU A 145 30.68 -3.29 10.77
CA LEU A 145 30.45 -2.29 9.73
C LEU A 145 31.41 -1.11 9.95
N ARG A 146 32.48 -1.05 9.16
CA ARG A 146 33.57 -0.07 9.29
C ARG A 146 33.55 0.96 8.17
N HIS A 147 33.38 0.50 6.94
CA HIS A 147 33.43 1.32 5.73
C HIS A 147 32.03 1.38 5.10
N TRP A 148 31.24 2.33 5.57
CA TRP A 148 29.90 2.59 5.07
C TRP A 148 29.64 4.08 4.97
N VAL A 149 28.61 4.46 4.22
CA VAL A 149 28.28 5.85 3.93
C VAL A 149 26.82 6.13 4.29
N PHE A 150 26.58 7.32 4.82
CA PHE A 150 25.24 7.84 5.07
C PHE A 150 24.89 8.87 3.99
N VAL A 151 23.71 8.75 3.39
CA VAL A 151 23.24 9.65 2.33
C VAL A 151 21.89 10.23 2.73
N ASN A 152 21.82 11.54 2.91
CA ASN A 152 20.58 12.25 3.18
C ASN A 152 20.04 12.89 1.89
N LEU A 153 18.98 12.31 1.29
CA LEU A 153 18.28 12.89 0.13
C LEU A 153 17.11 13.79 0.54
N CYS A 154 17.01 14.13 1.83
CA CYS A 154 15.92 14.88 2.44
C CYS A 154 16.46 16.01 3.31
N GLU A 155 17.51 16.69 2.86
CA GLU A 155 18.22 17.71 3.66
C GLU A 155 17.29 18.80 4.22
N ARG A 156 16.24 19.20 3.47
CA ARG A 156 15.22 20.14 3.96
C ARG A 156 14.44 19.68 5.19
N PHE A 157 14.28 18.37 5.36
CA PHE A 157 13.40 17.78 6.38
C PHE A 157 14.18 17.09 7.50
N VAL A 158 15.44 16.77 7.26
CA VAL A 158 16.31 16.06 8.19
C VAL A 158 17.60 16.84 8.32
N ASP A 159 17.71 17.60 9.40
CA ASP A 159 18.86 18.44 9.68
C ASP A 159 20.06 17.65 10.24
N ASP A 160 21.18 18.34 10.42
CA ASP A 160 22.44 17.75 10.89
C ASP A 160 22.35 17.20 12.30
N ARG A 161 21.51 17.80 13.14
CA ARG A 161 21.28 17.31 14.49
C ARG A 161 20.55 15.97 14.44
N ALA A 162 19.48 15.86 13.67
CA ALA A 162 18.73 14.62 13.48
C ALA A 162 19.60 13.51 12.87
N VAL A 163 20.43 13.84 11.87
CA VAL A 163 21.40 12.88 11.31
C VAL A 163 22.41 12.43 12.37
N GLY A 164 22.98 13.37 13.14
CA GLY A 164 23.94 13.08 14.19
C GLY A 164 23.37 12.19 15.29
N ASP A 165 22.18 12.51 15.78
CA ASP A 165 21.47 11.75 16.81
C ASP A 165 21.15 10.33 16.31
N PHE A 166 20.66 10.19 15.08
CA PHE A 166 20.37 8.89 14.46
C PHE A 166 21.62 8.03 14.30
N VAL A 167 22.70 8.59 13.73
CA VAL A 167 23.96 7.87 13.53
C VAL A 167 24.57 7.48 14.88
N SER A 168 24.56 8.36 15.87
CA SER A 168 25.05 8.08 17.22
C SER A 168 24.25 6.94 17.89
N GLY A 169 22.92 6.97 17.79
CA GLY A 169 22.06 5.91 18.30
C GLY A 169 22.30 4.56 17.63
N LEU A 170 22.46 4.57 16.29
CA LEU A 170 22.75 3.39 15.49
C LEU A 170 24.11 2.76 15.85
N CYS A 171 25.18 3.57 15.80
CA CYS A 171 26.55 3.12 16.08
C CYS A 171 26.76 2.76 17.55
N GLY A 172 26.01 3.39 18.44
CA GLY A 172 26.12 3.24 19.89
C GLY A 172 25.21 2.14 20.43
N GLN A 173 24.03 2.55 20.90
CA GLN A 173 23.14 1.70 21.68
C GLN A 173 22.57 0.55 20.85
N ALA A 174 22.10 0.82 19.63
CA ALA A 174 21.43 -0.19 18.80
C ALA A 174 22.40 -1.31 18.37
N ALA A 175 23.58 -0.95 17.83
CA ALA A 175 24.59 -1.94 17.44
C ALA A 175 25.05 -2.79 18.63
N ARG A 176 25.32 -2.17 19.80
CA ARG A 176 25.75 -2.90 21.01
C ARG A 176 24.68 -3.85 21.54
N ALA A 177 23.41 -3.46 21.49
CA ALA A 177 22.30 -4.30 21.94
C ALA A 177 22.18 -5.62 21.17
N VAL A 178 22.69 -5.68 19.93
CA VAL A 178 22.66 -6.88 19.08
C VAL A 178 24.04 -7.52 18.89
N GLY A 179 25.07 -7.03 19.59
CA GLY A 179 26.46 -7.53 19.49
C GLY A 179 27.19 -7.12 18.21
N MET A 180 26.67 -6.16 17.45
CA MET A 180 27.34 -5.63 16.25
C MET A 180 28.29 -4.50 16.61
N THR A 181 29.36 -4.36 15.83
CA THR A 181 30.23 -3.17 15.87
C THR A 181 29.95 -2.34 14.63
N VAL A 182 29.43 -1.13 14.80
CA VAL A 182 29.18 -0.18 13.71
C VAL A 182 30.01 1.06 13.99
N GLU A 183 31.02 1.30 13.18
CA GLU A 183 31.85 2.51 13.25
C GLU A 183 31.09 3.71 12.66
N GLN A 184 31.58 4.93 12.91
CA GLN A 184 31.01 6.13 12.29
C GLN A 184 31.07 6.02 10.75
N PRO A 185 30.06 6.54 10.02
CA PRO A 185 30.06 6.48 8.57
C PRO A 185 31.31 7.20 8.04
N THR A 186 31.92 6.62 7.00
CA THR A 186 33.11 7.17 6.34
C THR A 186 32.86 8.60 5.87
N LYS A 187 31.66 8.86 5.35
CA LYS A 187 31.18 10.17 4.91
C LYS A 187 29.66 10.25 5.05
N VAL A 188 29.17 11.45 5.34
CA VAL A 188 27.76 11.84 5.20
C VAL A 188 27.62 12.70 3.95
N PHE A 189 26.86 12.24 2.96
CA PHE A 189 26.47 13.02 1.79
C PHE A 189 25.09 13.62 1.99
N ARG A 190 24.87 14.83 1.48
CA ARG A 190 23.61 15.56 1.57
C ARG A 190 23.22 16.07 0.22
N TYR A 191 21.93 15.95 -0.07
CA TYR A 191 21.34 16.39 -1.31
C TYR A 191 19.96 16.96 -1.02
N ASP A 192 19.68 18.12 -1.63
CA ASP A 192 18.39 18.79 -1.50
C ASP A 192 17.39 18.33 -2.59
N ARG A 193 17.87 18.14 -3.82
CA ARG A 193 17.06 17.75 -4.98
C ARG A 193 17.81 16.71 -5.80
N THR A 194 17.51 15.44 -5.55
CA THR A 194 18.11 14.31 -6.26
C THR A 194 17.07 13.62 -7.12
N GLY A 195 17.36 13.45 -8.40
CA GLY A 195 16.56 12.63 -9.30
C GLY A 195 17.09 11.19 -9.41
N PRO A 196 16.33 10.26 -10.02
CA PRO A 196 16.76 8.88 -10.25
C PRO A 196 18.09 8.76 -11.01
N ARG A 197 18.39 9.70 -11.90
CA ARG A 197 19.60 9.71 -12.72
C ARG A 197 20.88 10.02 -11.92
N ASP A 198 20.74 10.71 -10.78
CA ASP A 198 21.88 11.12 -9.97
C ASP A 198 22.36 9.99 -9.05
N ILE A 199 21.52 8.98 -8.81
CA ILE A 199 21.78 7.90 -7.86
C ILE A 199 23.09 7.16 -8.18
N ALA A 200 23.37 6.86 -9.45
CA ALA A 200 24.60 6.17 -9.85
C ALA A 200 25.87 6.92 -9.41
N ASN A 201 25.87 8.25 -9.51
CA ASN A 201 27.00 9.08 -9.10
C ASN A 201 27.23 9.04 -7.59
N ILE A 202 26.17 8.86 -6.79
CA ILE A 202 26.28 8.72 -5.34
C ILE A 202 27.03 7.44 -4.97
N PHE A 203 26.78 6.33 -5.68
CA PHE A 203 27.51 5.06 -5.45
C PHE A 203 28.99 5.20 -5.78
N VAL A 204 29.33 5.86 -6.90
CA VAL A 204 30.72 6.15 -7.28
C VAL A 204 31.41 7.00 -6.22
N GLY A 205 30.75 8.05 -5.73
CA GLY A 205 31.27 8.89 -4.64
C GLY A 205 31.49 8.11 -3.35
N ALA A 206 30.52 7.26 -2.96
CA ALA A 206 30.62 6.43 -1.76
C ALA A 206 31.79 5.43 -1.83
N ARG A 207 32.00 4.78 -2.97
CA ARG A 207 33.15 3.89 -3.19
C ARG A 207 34.48 4.65 -3.07
N THR A 208 34.54 5.83 -3.69
CA THR A 208 35.75 6.67 -3.68
C THR A 208 36.14 7.08 -2.26
N GLU A 209 35.19 7.55 -1.46
CA GLU A 209 35.48 7.95 -0.07
C GLU A 209 35.91 6.79 0.82
N CYS A 210 35.30 5.61 0.69
CA CYS A 210 35.72 4.43 1.44
C CYS A 210 37.13 3.99 1.03
N ARG A 211 37.43 3.95 -0.27
CA ARG A 211 38.77 3.61 -0.76
C ARG A 211 39.83 4.58 -0.26
N ARG A 212 39.53 5.87 -0.20
CA ARG A 212 40.44 6.91 0.34
C ARG A 212 40.76 6.68 1.82
N LYS A 213 39.84 6.10 2.59
CA LYS A 213 40.08 5.70 3.99
C LYS A 213 40.66 4.29 4.15
N GLY A 214 41.04 3.63 3.05
CA GLY A 214 41.72 2.34 3.08
C GLY A 214 40.80 1.12 3.16
N GLY A 215 39.51 1.25 2.85
CA GLY A 215 38.58 0.13 2.89
C GLY A 215 37.62 0.04 1.71
N ALA A 216 37.11 -1.16 1.45
CA ALA A 216 36.05 -1.36 0.47
C ALA A 216 34.69 -0.95 1.07
N LEU A 217 33.85 -0.29 0.26
CA LEU A 217 32.49 0.08 0.66
C LEU A 217 31.67 -1.18 0.98
N GLN A 218 31.18 -1.29 2.21
CA GLN A 218 30.36 -2.41 2.68
C GLN A 218 28.87 -2.15 2.46
N MET A 219 28.43 -0.90 2.61
CA MET A 219 27.01 -0.54 2.63
C MET A 219 26.79 0.97 2.43
N ILE A 220 25.65 1.33 1.84
CA ILE A 220 25.13 2.71 1.85
C ILE A 220 23.77 2.75 2.54
N LEU A 221 23.62 3.67 3.51
CA LEU A 221 22.34 3.96 4.16
C LEU A 221 21.77 5.26 3.58
N PHE A 222 20.59 5.19 2.98
CA PHE A 222 19.88 6.31 2.38
C PHE A 222 18.72 6.77 3.26
N VAL A 223 18.62 8.08 3.49
CA VAL A 223 17.41 8.73 3.97
C VAL A 223 16.65 9.22 2.75
N ILE A 224 15.42 8.74 2.58
CA ILE A 224 14.60 9.00 1.39
C ILE A 224 13.24 9.62 1.76
N PRO A 225 12.62 10.39 0.84
CA PRO A 225 11.24 10.82 1.03
C PRO A 225 10.30 9.62 0.85
N ASP A 226 8.99 9.82 1.07
CA ASP A 226 7.98 8.80 0.79
C ASP A 226 7.70 8.72 -0.73
N ASP A 227 8.75 8.39 -1.49
CA ASP A 227 8.75 8.35 -2.96
C ASP A 227 9.28 7.00 -3.45
N SER A 228 8.40 6.26 -4.13
CA SER A 228 8.73 4.95 -4.73
C SER A 228 9.75 5.05 -5.87
N VAL A 229 9.82 6.19 -6.59
CA VAL A 229 10.69 6.34 -7.76
C VAL A 229 12.15 6.35 -7.34
N ILE A 230 12.51 7.13 -6.32
CA ILE A 230 13.87 7.19 -5.78
C ILE A 230 14.25 5.87 -5.11
N TYR A 231 13.34 5.26 -4.34
CA TYR A 231 13.56 3.94 -3.74
C TYR A 231 13.91 2.89 -4.81
N ASN A 232 13.11 2.82 -5.88
CA ASN A 232 13.33 1.86 -6.97
C ASN A 232 14.65 2.13 -7.70
N ALA A 233 15.02 3.40 -7.91
CA ALA A 233 16.30 3.76 -8.51
C ALA A 233 17.49 3.32 -7.66
N ILE A 234 17.43 3.55 -6.33
CA ILE A 234 18.47 3.08 -5.38
C ILE A 234 18.60 1.56 -5.43
N LYS A 235 17.48 0.84 -5.40
CA LYS A 235 17.48 -0.62 -5.45
C LYS A 235 17.98 -1.16 -6.78
N HIS A 236 17.56 -0.57 -7.89
CA HIS A 236 18.07 -0.94 -9.20
C HIS A 236 19.59 -0.74 -9.31
N VAL A 237 20.10 0.43 -8.92
CA VAL A 237 21.55 0.70 -8.98
C VAL A 237 22.32 -0.22 -8.01
N GLY A 238 21.87 -0.34 -6.76
CA GLY A 238 22.55 -1.13 -5.74
C GLY A 238 22.54 -2.64 -6.00
N ASP A 239 21.36 -3.19 -6.31
CA ASP A 239 21.15 -4.64 -6.39
C ASP A 239 21.48 -5.19 -7.80
N CYS A 240 21.19 -4.44 -8.87
CA CYS A 240 21.39 -4.92 -10.24
C CYS A 240 22.70 -4.45 -10.89
N ASN A 241 23.14 -3.23 -10.63
CA ASN A 241 24.29 -2.64 -11.36
C ASN A 241 25.60 -2.74 -10.57
N GLU A 242 25.56 -2.40 -9.27
CA GLU A 242 26.77 -2.20 -8.46
C GLU A 242 27.09 -3.37 -7.52
N GLY A 243 26.09 -4.18 -7.15
CA GLY A 243 26.24 -5.23 -6.15
C GLY A 243 26.62 -4.70 -4.75
N ILE A 244 26.12 -3.52 -4.38
CA ILE A 244 26.38 -2.86 -3.09
C ILE A 244 25.13 -2.93 -2.23
N VAL A 245 25.27 -3.36 -0.98
CA VAL A 245 24.17 -3.41 -0.02
C VAL A 245 23.63 -2.01 0.28
N THR A 246 22.30 -1.85 0.18
CA THR A 246 21.60 -0.59 0.45
C THR A 246 20.53 -0.74 1.52
N GLN A 247 20.50 0.20 2.47
CA GLN A 247 19.38 0.35 3.40
C GLN A 247 18.71 1.70 3.20
N CYS A 248 17.40 1.69 2.96
CA CYS A 248 16.61 2.91 2.88
C CYS A 248 15.86 3.12 4.19
N VAL A 249 15.84 4.36 4.68
CA VAL A 249 15.07 4.79 5.85
C VAL A 249 14.23 6.00 5.43
N LYS A 250 12.94 5.99 5.76
CA LYS A 250 12.08 7.15 5.48
C LYS A 250 12.51 8.33 6.35
N SER A 251 12.55 9.53 5.77
CA SER A 251 12.93 10.78 6.46
C SER A 251 12.26 10.98 7.82
N LYS A 252 10.95 10.67 7.92
CA LYS A 252 10.18 10.75 9.17
C LYS A 252 10.76 9.90 10.32
N ASN A 253 11.36 8.75 10.03
CA ASN A 253 11.93 7.86 11.04
C ASN A 253 13.32 8.33 11.52
N VAL A 254 13.95 9.26 10.79
CA VAL A 254 15.21 9.88 11.18
C VAL A 254 14.94 11.19 11.92
N ALA A 255 14.02 12.01 11.40
CA ALA A 255 13.63 13.28 12.04
C ALA A 255 12.91 13.07 13.39
N ARG A 256 12.16 11.97 13.51
CA ARG A 256 11.43 11.58 14.74
C ARG A 256 11.58 10.08 14.94
N PRO A 257 12.72 9.61 15.49
CA PRO A 257 12.89 8.19 15.76
C PRO A 257 11.77 7.72 16.70
N PRO A 258 11.08 6.62 16.38
CA PRO A 258 10.09 6.04 17.28
C PRO A 258 10.77 5.64 18.60
N LYS A 259 10.07 5.87 19.72
CA LYS A 259 10.54 5.46 21.05
C LYS A 259 10.61 3.94 21.17
#